data_AF-A0AAJ6MJA5-F1
#
_entry.id   AF-A0AAJ6MJA5-F1
#
_cell.length_a   1.000
_cell.length_b   1.000
_cell.length_c   1.000
_cell.angle_alpha   90.00
_cell.angle_beta   90.00
_cell.angle_gamma   90.00
#
_symmetry.space_group_name_H-M   'P 1'
#
loop_
_entity.id
_entity.type
_entity.pdbx_description
1 polymer ?
#
loop_
_entity_poly.entity_id
_entity_poly.type
_entity_poly.pdbx_seq_one_letter_code
_entity_poly.pdbx_strand_id
1 'polypeptide(L)'
;MGKKTYDWLEKEQAGQWPYADNTSYILTHQEISATDSIIFIDKEKLTELSVTFADNDKNLWVVGGGEVIKLFLENHWVDELQVTIAPVLLGDGIPLFPSGNYEEKLQLIDTRTYGQFVELHYLVKK
;
A
#
# COMPACT_ATOMS: atom_id res chain seq x y z
N MET A 1 -0.98 -0.41 -5.84
CA MET A 1 -0.78 -1.79 -5.32
C MET A 1 0.11 -2.58 -6.27
N GLY A 2 0.62 -3.75 -5.87
CA GLY A 2 1.42 -4.62 -6.73
C GLY A 2 0.58 -5.67 -7.47
N LYS A 3 1.10 -6.20 -8.59
CA LYS A 3 0.42 -7.20 -9.44
C LYS A 3 -0.10 -8.43 -8.69
N LYS A 4 0.68 -8.97 -7.73
CA LYS A 4 0.25 -10.13 -6.92
C LYS A 4 -1.00 -9.83 -6.08
N THR A 5 -1.08 -8.64 -5.50
CA THR A 5 -2.25 -8.19 -4.73
C THR A 5 -3.45 -7.99 -5.64
N TYR A 6 -3.23 -7.39 -6.81
CA TYR A 6 -4.27 -7.23 -7.84
C TYR A 6 -4.84 -8.58 -8.29
N ASP A 7 -3.98 -9.55 -8.64
CA ASP A 7 -4.41 -10.88 -9.11
C ASP A 7 -5.18 -11.65 -8.05
N TRP A 8 -4.76 -11.52 -6.78
CA TRP A 8 -5.49 -12.09 -5.66
C TRP A 8 -6.87 -11.46 -5.50
N LEU A 9 -6.97 -10.12 -5.57
CA LEU A 9 -8.25 -9.41 -5.49
C LEU A 9 -9.21 -9.78 -6.62
N GLU A 10 -8.74 -9.83 -7.87
CA GLU A 10 -9.58 -10.23 -9.01
C GLU A 10 -10.18 -11.63 -8.81
N LYS A 11 -9.37 -12.56 -8.29
CA LYS A 11 -9.80 -13.93 -8.03
C LYS A 11 -10.83 -14.00 -6.89
N GLU A 12 -10.57 -13.34 -5.77
CA GLU A 12 -11.43 -13.43 -4.58
C GLU A 12 -12.76 -12.68 -4.73
N GLN A 13 -12.77 -11.57 -5.47
CA GLN A 13 -13.97 -10.74 -5.66
C GLN A 13 -14.83 -11.18 -6.86
N ALA A 14 -14.56 -12.34 -7.45
CA ALA A 14 -15.30 -12.87 -8.61
C ALA A 14 -15.48 -11.84 -9.75
N GLY A 15 -14.46 -11.03 -10.01
CA GLY A 15 -14.48 -9.99 -11.04
C GLY A 15 -15.18 -8.67 -10.66
N GLN A 16 -15.68 -8.52 -9.43
CA GLN A 16 -16.17 -7.23 -8.93
C GLN A 16 -15.02 -6.41 -8.36
N TRP A 17 -14.65 -5.32 -9.03
CA TRP A 17 -13.57 -4.48 -8.55
C TRP A 17 -13.99 -3.67 -7.31
N PRO A 18 -13.36 -3.88 -6.13
CA PRO A 18 -13.80 -3.26 -4.89
C PRO A 18 -13.49 -1.75 -4.81
N TYR A 19 -12.65 -1.24 -5.71
CA TYR A 19 -12.22 0.16 -5.74
C TYR A 19 -12.72 0.89 -6.99
N ALA A 20 -13.91 0.55 -7.50
CA ALA A 20 -14.47 1.14 -8.73
C ALA A 20 -14.56 2.67 -8.72
N ASP A 21 -14.77 3.26 -7.54
CA ASP A 21 -14.85 4.72 -7.35
C ASP A 21 -13.49 5.41 -7.24
N ASN A 22 -12.37 4.67 -7.33
CA ASN A 22 -11.02 5.20 -7.17
C ASN A 22 -10.12 4.79 -8.35
N THR A 23 -9.20 5.67 -8.74
CA THR A 23 -8.13 5.31 -9.69
C THR A 23 -7.14 4.35 -9.01
N SER A 24 -6.99 3.17 -9.58
CA SER A 24 -6.13 2.11 -9.05
C SER A 24 -4.87 1.95 -9.90
N TYR A 25 -3.70 2.25 -9.32
CA TYR A 25 -2.41 2.04 -9.96
C TYR A 25 -1.84 0.66 -9.60
N ILE A 26 -1.56 -0.16 -10.61
CA ILE A 26 -1.03 -1.52 -10.45
C ILE A 26 0.43 -1.56 -10.91
N LEU A 27 1.35 -1.74 -9.97
CA LEU A 27 2.77 -1.91 -10.27
C LEU A 27 3.04 -3.29 -10.88
N THR A 28 3.58 -3.29 -12.09
CA THR A 28 3.93 -4.47 -12.86
C THR A 28 5.03 -4.16 -13.87
N HIS A 29 5.77 -5.19 -14.30
CA HIS A 29 6.70 -5.10 -15.44
C HIS A 29 6.06 -5.55 -16.76
N GLN A 30 4.80 -5.99 -16.71
CA GLN A 30 4.06 -6.44 -17.88
C GLN A 30 3.33 -5.27 -18.54
N GLU A 31 3.42 -5.17 -19.86
CA GLU A 31 2.57 -4.26 -20.61
C GLU A 31 1.15 -4.81 -20.68
N ILE A 32 0.23 -4.12 -20.00
CA ILE A 32 -1.19 -4.47 -19.92
C ILE A 32 -2.00 -3.21 -20.21
N SER A 33 -3.03 -3.32 -21.04
CA SER A 33 -3.91 -2.19 -21.36
C SER A 33 -4.66 -1.71 -20.12
N ALA A 34 -4.69 -0.40 -19.93
CA ALA A 34 -5.47 0.24 -18.88
C ALA A 34 -6.98 0.11 -19.14
N THR A 35 -7.76 0.23 -18.08
CA THR A 35 -9.22 0.42 -18.10
C THR A 35 -9.57 1.78 -17.50
N ASP A 36 -10.85 2.12 -17.41
CA ASP A 36 -11.31 3.41 -16.87
C ASP A 36 -10.82 3.67 -15.44
N SER A 37 -10.75 2.63 -14.60
CA SER A 37 -10.39 2.75 -13.18
C SER A 37 -9.07 2.09 -12.80
N ILE A 38 -8.44 1.31 -13.70
CA ILE A 38 -7.22 0.54 -13.41
C ILE A 38 -6.13 0.88 -14.42
N ILE A 39 -5.00 1.37 -13.92
CA ILE A 39 -3.85 1.81 -14.70
C ILE A 39 -2.64 0.95 -14.30
N PHE A 40 -2.04 0.25 -15.26
CA PHE A 40 -0.82 -0.52 -15.05
C PHE A 40 0.40 0.36 -15.28
N ILE A 41 1.33 0.38 -14.33
CA ILE A 41 2.53 1.22 -14.35
C ILE A 41 3.76 0.43 -13.89
N ASP A 42 4.94 0.86 -14.32
CA ASP A 42 6.22 0.37 -13.80
C ASP A 42 6.77 1.29 -12.68
N LYS A 43 8.00 1.03 -12.25
CA LYS A 43 8.64 1.77 -11.15
C LYS A 43 9.08 3.17 -11.59
N GLU A 44 9.55 3.28 -12.82
CA GLU A 44 9.94 4.53 -13.46
C GLU A 44 8.72 5.48 -13.49
N LYS A 45 7.59 5.00 -13.98
CA LYS A 45 6.36 5.78 -14.04
C LYS A 45 5.81 6.12 -12.66
N LEU A 46 5.92 5.22 -11.68
CA LEU A 46 5.56 5.53 -10.30
C LEU A 46 6.38 6.73 -9.76
N THR A 47 7.68 6.77 -10.07
CA THR A 47 8.59 7.84 -9.62
C THR A 47 8.28 9.16 -10.30
N GLU A 48 7.86 9.16 -11.58
CA GLU A 48 7.35 10.36 -12.23
C GLU A 48 6.06 10.88 -11.56
N LEU A 49 5.14 9.97 -11.23
CA LEU A 49 3.85 10.32 -10.64
C LEU A 49 3.96 10.74 -9.16
N SER A 50 4.99 10.30 -8.44
CA SER A 50 5.16 10.63 -7.02
C SER A 50 5.27 12.14 -6.77
N VAL A 51 5.86 12.88 -7.71
CA VAL A 51 5.90 14.35 -7.66
C VAL A 51 4.50 14.93 -7.76
N THR A 52 3.69 14.43 -8.69
CA THR A 52 2.31 14.88 -8.89
C THR A 52 1.41 14.50 -7.70
N PHE A 53 1.64 13.35 -7.06
CA PHE A 53 0.87 12.95 -5.89
C PHE A 53 1.13 13.88 -4.69
N ALA A 54 2.35 14.40 -4.54
CA ALA A 54 2.67 15.35 -3.48
C ALA A 54 1.95 16.70 -3.63
N ASP A 55 1.60 17.09 -4.86
CA ASP A 55 0.94 18.36 -5.16
C ASP A 55 -0.60 18.28 -5.17
N ASN A 56 -1.18 17.10 -4.90
CA ASN A 56 -2.63 16.90 -4.89
C ASN A 56 -3.20 16.94 -3.46
N ASP A 57 -4.40 17.52 -3.30
CA ASP A 57 -5.17 17.49 -2.04
C ASP A 57 -5.83 16.13 -1.75
N LYS A 58 -5.28 15.03 -2.28
CA LYS A 58 -5.83 13.68 -2.16
C LYS A 58 -4.82 12.73 -1.55
N ASN A 59 -5.31 11.79 -0.75
CA ASN A 59 -4.50 10.75 -0.15
C ASN A 59 -4.26 9.61 -1.15
N LEU A 60 -3.02 9.11 -1.19
CA LEU A 60 -2.67 7.89 -1.90
C LEU A 60 -2.64 6.71 -0.92
N TRP A 61 -3.47 5.70 -1.14
CA TRP A 61 -3.47 4.51 -0.32
C TRP A 61 -2.66 3.37 -0.95
N VAL A 62 -1.61 2.93 -0.24
CA VAL A 62 -0.86 1.72 -0.58
C VAL A 62 -1.60 0.50 -0.04
N VAL A 63 -2.43 -0.11 -0.89
CA VAL A 63 -3.14 -1.37 -0.54
C VAL A 63 -2.17 -2.54 -0.27
N GLY A 64 -0.95 -2.49 -0.84
CA GLY A 64 0.08 -3.52 -0.70
C GLY A 64 0.60 -4.04 -2.04
N GLY A 65 1.36 -5.13 -2.10
CA GLY A 65 1.89 -5.91 -0.98
C GLY A 65 3.22 -5.41 -0.45
N GLY A 66 3.92 -6.27 0.31
CA GLY A 66 5.17 -5.92 1.01
C GLY A 66 6.24 -5.25 0.15
N GLU A 67 6.43 -5.68 -1.11
CA GLU A 67 7.41 -5.06 -2.01
C GLU A 67 7.05 -3.61 -2.39
N VAL A 68 5.75 -3.29 -2.52
CA VAL A 68 5.31 -1.92 -2.77
C VAL A 68 5.46 -1.08 -1.51
N ILE A 69 5.12 -1.64 -0.34
CA ILE A 69 5.32 -0.97 0.95
C ILE A 69 6.80 -0.64 1.14
N LYS A 70 7.69 -1.62 0.95
CA LYS A 70 9.14 -1.45 0.99
C LYS A 70 9.60 -0.35 0.03
N LEU A 71 9.14 -0.37 -1.22
CA LEU A 71 9.51 0.66 -2.20
C LEU A 71 9.15 2.08 -1.71
N PHE A 72 7.96 2.26 -1.13
CA PHE A 72 7.54 3.56 -0.61
C PHE A 72 8.36 4.00 0.61
N LEU A 73 8.69 3.06 1.52
CA LEU A 73 9.53 3.33 2.68
C LEU A 73 10.97 3.68 2.27
N GLU A 74 11.56 2.97 1.32
CA GLU A 74 12.93 3.24 0.83
C GLU A 74 13.06 4.60 0.12
N ASN A 75 11.94 5.18 -0.35
CA ASN A 75 11.91 6.50 -0.97
C ASN A 75 11.37 7.60 -0.03
N HIS A 76 11.09 7.27 1.24
CA HIS A 76 10.51 8.21 2.21
C HIS A 76 9.21 8.88 1.73
N TRP A 77 8.37 8.13 1.00
CA TRP A 77 7.09 8.61 0.45
C TRP A 77 5.89 8.32 1.36
N VAL A 78 6.13 7.82 2.57
CA VAL A 78 5.06 7.48 3.52
C VAL A 78 4.92 8.61 4.55
N ASP A 79 3.72 9.19 4.64
CA ASP A 79 3.40 10.18 5.67
C ASP A 79 2.75 9.55 6.91
N GLU A 80 1.92 8.52 6.72
CA GLU A 80 1.14 7.88 7.77
C GLU A 80 1.15 6.35 7.65
N LEU A 81 1.10 5.67 8.79
CA LEU A 81 0.94 4.22 8.88
C LEU A 81 -0.24 3.89 9.79
N GLN A 82 -1.21 3.14 9.27
CA GLN A 82 -2.30 2.54 10.07
C GLN A 82 -2.07 1.02 10.10
N VAL A 83 -1.62 0.52 11.24
CA VAL A 83 -1.21 -0.89 11.42
C VAL A 83 -2.19 -1.59 12.34
N THR A 84 -2.92 -2.55 11.79
CA THR A 84 -3.83 -3.41 12.58
C THR A 84 -3.13 -4.71 12.99
N ILE A 85 -3.12 -4.99 14.29
CA ILE A 85 -2.56 -6.20 14.89
C ILE A 85 -3.70 -7.15 15.28
N ALA A 86 -3.62 -8.37 14.76
CA ALA A 86 -4.50 -9.48 15.12
C ALA A 86 -3.93 -10.24 16.34
N PRO A 87 -4.78 -10.80 17.22
CA PRO A 87 -4.35 -11.54 18.41
C PRO A 87 -3.93 -12.99 18.07
N VAL A 88 -2.95 -13.15 17.17
CA VAL A 88 -2.47 -14.46 16.70
C VAL A 88 -0.96 -14.45 16.47
N LEU A 89 -0.31 -15.57 16.76
CA LEU A 89 1.08 -15.83 16.40
C LEU A 89 1.08 -16.81 15.22
N LEU A 90 1.46 -16.34 14.03
CA LEU A 90 1.39 -17.13 12.79
C LEU A 90 2.55 -18.13 12.62
N GLY A 91 3.70 -17.87 13.24
CA GLY A 91 4.89 -18.71 13.15
C GLY A 91 5.70 -18.56 11.86
N ASP A 92 5.03 -18.48 10.70
CA ASP A 92 5.63 -18.21 9.38
C ASP A 92 4.64 -17.44 8.49
N GLY A 93 5.12 -16.79 7.43
CA GLY A 93 4.28 -16.08 6.48
C GLY A 93 4.99 -14.97 5.70
N ILE A 94 4.20 -14.13 5.03
CA ILE A 94 4.69 -12.99 4.25
C ILE A 94 4.84 -11.80 5.20
N PRO A 95 6.05 -11.26 5.42
CA PRO A 95 6.24 -10.10 6.29
C PRO A 95 5.59 -8.85 5.70
N LEU A 96 4.90 -8.06 6.54
CA LEU A 96 4.35 -6.76 6.15
C LEU A 96 5.46 -5.78 5.73
N PHE A 97 6.59 -5.83 6.43
CA PHE A 97 7.78 -5.02 6.20
C PHE A 97 8.94 -5.93 5.78
N PRO A 98 9.13 -6.20 4.48
CA PRO A 98 10.28 -6.94 4.00
C PRO A 98 11.59 -6.22 4.32
N SER A 99 12.69 -6.97 4.47
CA SER A 99 14.01 -6.38 4.67
C SER A 99 14.37 -5.43 3.53
N GLY A 100 14.84 -4.23 3.88
CA GLY A 100 15.19 -3.16 2.96
C GLY A 100 16.07 -2.12 3.62
N ASN A 101 16.43 -1.08 2.87
CA ASN A 101 17.24 0.03 3.36
C ASN A 101 16.36 1.24 3.71
N TYR A 102 15.63 1.14 4.82
CA TYR A 102 14.77 2.20 5.34
C TYR A 102 14.76 2.18 6.86
N GLU A 103 14.63 3.35 7.47
CA GLU A 103 14.38 3.53 8.89
C GLU A 103 13.45 4.75 9.03
N GLU A 104 12.31 4.57 9.70
CA GLU A 104 11.33 5.63 9.90
C GLU A 104 11.10 5.88 11.38
N LYS A 105 11.14 7.16 11.77
CA LYS A 105 10.79 7.57 13.13
C LYS A 105 9.30 7.82 13.21
N LEU A 106 8.60 7.06 14.04
CA LEU A 106 7.15 7.14 14.13
C LEU A 106 6.68 7.90 15.39
N GLN A 107 5.54 8.57 15.26
CA GLN A 107 4.78 9.12 16.36
C GLN A 107 3.41 8.44 16.40
N LEU A 108 3.09 7.73 17.48
CA LEU A 108 1.75 7.23 17.70
C LEU A 108 0.81 8.41 17.94
N ILE A 109 -0.25 8.52 17.14
CA ILE A 109 -1.24 9.59 17.25
C ILE A 109 -2.63 9.09 17.65
N ASP A 110 -2.97 7.83 17.37
CA ASP A 110 -4.23 7.23 17.79
C ASP A 110 -4.08 5.71 18.01
N THR A 111 -4.99 5.14 18.80
CA THR A 111 -5.10 3.69 18.99
C THR A 111 -6.56 3.32 19.11
N ARG A 112 -7.02 2.40 18.25
CA ARG A 112 -8.40 1.94 18.21
C ARG A 112 -8.48 0.45 18.40
N THR A 113 -9.55 -0.02 19.03
CA THR A 113 -9.82 -1.45 19.19
C THR A 113 -11.04 -1.83 18.36
N TYR A 114 -10.92 -2.90 17.58
CA TYR A 114 -12.00 -3.49 16.81
C TYR A 114 -12.18 -4.94 17.28
N GLY A 115 -13.06 -5.15 18.27
CA GLY A 115 -13.17 -6.44 18.94
C GLY A 115 -11.85 -6.83 19.62
N GLN A 116 -11.18 -7.87 19.12
CA GLN A 116 -9.88 -8.32 19.65
C GLN A 116 -8.67 -7.76 18.87
N PHE A 117 -8.90 -6.98 17.82
CA PHE A 117 -7.85 -6.33 17.05
C PHE A 117 -7.51 -4.96 17.63
N VAL A 118 -6.25 -4.55 17.49
CA VAL A 118 -5.82 -3.18 17.79
C VAL A 118 -5.23 -2.54 16.54
N GLU A 119 -5.73 -1.36 16.19
CA GLU A 119 -5.19 -0.50 15.14
C GLU A 119 -4.34 0.59 15.79
N LEU A 120 -3.12 0.75 15.29
CA LEU A 120 -2.18 1.77 15.69
C LEU A 120 -2.01 2.75 14.54
N HIS A 121 -2.32 4.03 14.77
CA HIS A 121 -2.16 5.08 13.77
C HIS A 121 -0.92 5.91 14.10
N TYR A 122 0.04 5.90 13.19
CA TYR A 122 1.31 6.60 13.30
C TYR A 122 1.44 7.68 12.23
N LEU A 123 2.07 8.80 12.61
CA LEU A 123 2.68 9.74 11.69
C LEU A 123 4.18 9.46 11.56
N VAL A 124 4.70 9.59 10.35
CA VAL A 124 6.14 9.58 10.09
C VAL A 124 6.72 10.96 10.43
N LYS A 125 7.76 10.99 11.27
CA LYS A 125 8.46 12.22 11.65
C LYS A 125 9.45 12.60 10.56
N LYS A 126 9.24 13.77 9.95
CA LYS A 126 10.18 14.41 9.02
C LYS A 126 11.25 15.22 9.74
#